data_AF-X1A7T0-F1
#
_entry.id   AF-X1A7T0-F1
#
_cell.length_a   1.000
_cell.length_b   1.000
_cell.length_c   1.000
_cell.angle_alpha   90.00
_cell.angle_beta   90.00
_cell.angle_gamma   90.00
#
_symmetry.space_group_name_H-M   'P 1'
#
loop_
_entity.id
_entity.type
_entity.pdbx_description
1 polymer ?
#
loop_
_entity_poly.entity_id
_entity_poly.type
_entity_poly.pdbx_seq_one_letter_code
_entity_poly.pdbx_strand_id
1 'polypeptide(L)'
;NTITGNIANNNFQETPQTIMGITLFYSDYNTVSGNTVNNNEYGILLSSSNNNMISGNNVSYNYYRGIVLSSSSNNTVLGNNASYDNVYGINLYYSDNNTVRENIASYNDYHGIFLYYSDDNIALGNIVNNNDLYGIILTYSDNTSISGNTVNNNHYGIYLLFAMFPVIVLSSL
;
A
#
# COMPACT_ATOMS: atom_id res chain seq x y z
N ASN A 1 -16.45 6.72 -9.84
CA ASN A 1 -16.09 8.16 -9.73
C ASN A 1 -14.62 8.36 -10.03
N THR A 2 -14.21 9.60 -10.34
CA THR A 2 -12.79 9.96 -10.55
C THR A 2 -12.38 11.07 -9.60
N ILE A 3 -11.36 10.83 -8.79
CA ILE A 3 -10.74 11.80 -7.87
C ILE A 3 -9.33 12.06 -8.39
N THR A 4 -9.12 13.19 -9.07
CA THR A 4 -7.84 13.46 -9.73
C THR A 4 -7.31 14.87 -9.51
N GLY A 5 -5.99 15.00 -9.32
CA GLY A 5 -5.30 16.29 -9.25
C GLY A 5 -5.56 17.11 -7.98
N ASN A 6 -5.98 16.47 -6.88
CA ASN A 6 -6.33 17.15 -5.63
C ASN A 6 -5.16 17.19 -4.65
N ILE A 7 -5.26 18.10 -3.67
CA ILE A 7 -4.38 18.17 -2.51
C ILE A 7 -5.23 17.90 -1.27
N ALA A 8 -4.99 16.79 -0.58
CA ALA A 8 -5.70 16.36 0.63
C ALA A 8 -4.72 16.28 1.81
N ASN A 9 -4.16 17.42 2.20
CA ASN A 9 -3.10 17.49 3.19
C ASN A 9 -3.56 18.09 4.52
N ASN A 10 -2.95 17.66 5.62
CA ASN A 10 -3.21 18.20 6.96
C ASN A 10 -4.70 18.22 7.31
N ASN A 11 -5.46 17.21 6.87
CA ASN A 11 -6.81 17.08 7.38
C ASN A 11 -6.65 16.86 8.88
N PHE A 12 -7.19 17.74 9.71
CA PHE A 12 -7.03 17.68 11.15
C PHE A 12 -8.41 17.80 11.76
N GLN A 13 -8.67 16.99 12.79
CA GLN A 13 -9.81 17.23 13.66
C GLN A 13 -9.36 17.21 15.11
N GLU A 14 -9.89 18.16 15.90
CA GLU A 14 -9.65 18.29 17.34
C GLU A 14 -10.31 17.19 18.19
N THR A 15 -10.73 16.07 17.59
CA THR A 15 -11.48 15.00 18.25
C THR A 15 -10.89 13.63 17.92
N PRO A 16 -11.17 12.56 18.70
CA PRO A 16 -10.46 11.28 18.60
C PRO A 16 -10.86 10.43 17.38
N GLN A 17 -11.36 11.06 16.31
CA GLN A 17 -11.65 10.36 15.07
C GLN A 17 -10.41 10.29 14.18
N THR A 18 -10.25 9.13 13.55
CA THR A 18 -9.15 8.83 12.63
C THR A 18 -9.07 9.85 11.51
N ILE A 19 -7.88 10.41 11.31
CA ILE A 19 -7.64 11.44 10.31
C ILE A 19 -7.34 10.79 8.95
N MET A 20 -8.18 11.03 7.95
CA MET A 20 -8.04 10.42 6.63
C MET A 20 -7.86 11.49 5.54
N GLY A 21 -6.96 11.24 4.59
CA GLY A 21 -6.76 12.08 3.42
C GLY A 21 -7.84 11.89 2.36
N ILE A 22 -7.83 10.74 1.68
CA ILE A 22 -8.85 10.34 0.71
C ILE A 22 -9.41 8.98 1.13
N THR A 23 -10.73 8.87 1.28
CA THR A 23 -11.40 7.63 1.67
C THR A 23 -12.44 7.19 0.65
N LEU A 24 -12.37 5.93 0.26
CA LEU A 24 -13.43 5.21 -0.44
C LEU A 24 -14.06 4.21 0.53
N PHE A 25 -15.36 4.35 0.78
CA PHE A 25 -16.11 3.53 1.72
C PHE A 25 -17.32 2.94 1.01
N TYR A 26 -17.42 1.60 0.93
CA TYR A 26 -18.44 0.90 0.12
C TYR A 26 -18.57 1.45 -1.30
N SER A 27 -17.43 1.74 -1.92
CA SER A 27 -17.36 2.49 -3.17
C SER A 27 -16.51 1.74 -4.18
N ASP A 28 -17.19 1.00 -5.07
CA ASP A 28 -16.55 0.21 -6.11
C ASP A 28 -16.35 1.05 -7.39
N TYR A 29 -15.45 0.59 -8.27
CA TYR A 29 -15.27 1.13 -9.63
C TYR A 29 -14.92 2.64 -9.66
N ASN A 30 -13.99 3.07 -8.83
CA ASN A 30 -13.46 4.43 -8.79
C ASN A 30 -12.01 4.50 -9.24
N THR A 31 -11.60 5.69 -9.69
CA THR A 31 -10.22 6.04 -9.98
C THR A 31 -9.77 7.15 -9.05
N VAL A 32 -8.66 6.94 -8.34
CA VAL A 32 -7.98 7.96 -7.53
C VAL A 32 -6.59 8.16 -8.11
N SER A 33 -6.34 9.32 -8.74
CA SER A 33 -5.11 9.51 -9.50
C SER A 33 -4.47 10.89 -9.40
N GLY A 34 -3.14 10.95 -9.37
CA GLY A 34 -2.43 12.24 -9.45
C GLY A 34 -2.73 13.19 -8.28
N ASN A 35 -3.11 12.67 -7.11
CA ASN A 35 -3.37 13.49 -5.92
C ASN A 35 -2.10 13.60 -5.05
N THR A 36 -2.01 14.68 -4.27
CA THR A 36 -1.03 14.83 -3.18
C THR A 36 -1.76 14.68 -1.84
N VAL A 37 -1.30 13.75 -1.00
CA VAL A 37 -1.99 13.34 0.23
C VAL A 37 -0.97 13.11 1.35
N ASN A 38 -0.70 14.16 2.12
CA ASN A 38 0.37 14.20 3.13
C ASN A 38 -0.13 14.69 4.50
N ASN A 39 0.61 14.38 5.56
CA ASN A 39 0.34 14.84 6.93
C ASN A 39 -1.06 14.46 7.44
N ASN A 40 -1.57 13.29 7.05
CA ASN A 40 -2.77 12.68 7.60
C ASN A 40 -2.38 11.46 8.46
N GLU A 41 -3.29 10.91 9.26
CA GLU A 41 -3.03 9.62 9.93
C GLU A 41 -3.04 8.47 8.89
N TYR A 42 -4.05 8.48 8.02
CA TYR A 42 -4.17 7.60 6.87
C TYR A 42 -4.18 8.45 5.59
N GLY A 43 -3.29 8.17 4.64
CA GLY A 43 -3.24 8.86 3.36
C GLY A 43 -4.45 8.54 2.49
N ILE A 44 -4.42 7.40 1.80
CA ILE A 44 -5.54 6.89 1.00
C ILE A 44 -6.07 5.60 1.63
N LEU A 45 -7.36 5.56 1.97
CA LEU A 45 -8.02 4.38 2.53
C LEU A 45 -9.14 3.89 1.62
N LEU A 46 -9.09 2.61 1.25
CA LEU A 46 -10.19 1.85 0.68
C LEU A 46 -10.73 0.92 1.76
N SER A 47 -12.01 1.04 2.07
CA SER A 47 -12.69 0.16 3.02
C SER A 47 -13.95 -0.40 2.38
N SER A 48 -14.02 -1.74 2.33
CA SER A 48 -15.10 -2.48 1.67
C SER A 48 -15.34 -1.99 0.22
N SER A 49 -14.27 -1.71 -0.52
CA SER A 49 -14.31 -1.01 -1.81
C SER A 49 -13.47 -1.75 -2.85
N ASN A 50 -14.14 -2.36 -3.81
CA ASN A 50 -13.55 -3.28 -4.79
C ASN A 50 -13.40 -2.64 -6.16
N ASN A 51 -12.56 -3.23 -7.02
CA ASN A 51 -12.45 -2.84 -8.43
C ASN A 51 -12.08 -1.37 -8.66
N ASN A 52 -11.27 -0.79 -7.78
CA ASN A 52 -10.77 0.58 -7.89
C ASN A 52 -9.34 0.64 -8.45
N MET A 53 -8.99 1.78 -9.03
CA MET A 53 -7.65 2.09 -9.52
C MET A 53 -7.06 3.26 -8.73
N ILE A 54 -5.97 3.02 -8.01
CA ILE A 54 -5.21 4.01 -7.25
C ILE A 54 -3.87 4.21 -7.96
N SER A 55 -3.68 5.34 -8.64
CA SER A 55 -2.54 5.49 -9.56
C SER A 55 -1.85 6.85 -9.56
N GLY A 56 -0.51 6.86 -9.57
CA GLY A 56 0.25 8.10 -9.70
C GLY A 56 0.01 9.13 -8.59
N ASN A 57 -0.40 8.70 -7.40
CA ASN A 57 -0.58 9.60 -6.26
C ASN A 57 0.73 9.74 -5.48
N ASN A 58 0.95 10.92 -4.89
CA ASN A 58 1.98 11.15 -3.89
C ASN A 58 1.32 11.13 -2.50
N VAL A 59 1.52 10.04 -1.75
CA VAL A 59 0.88 9.70 -0.48
C VAL A 59 1.95 9.56 0.59
N SER A 60 2.72 10.61 0.81
CA SER A 60 3.95 10.58 1.62
C SER A 60 3.81 11.38 2.92
N TYR A 61 4.65 11.10 3.92
CA TYR A 61 4.66 11.86 5.18
C TYR A 61 3.32 11.80 5.94
N ASN A 62 2.65 10.65 5.92
CA ASN A 62 1.48 10.38 6.76
C ASN A 62 1.91 9.73 8.08
N TYR A 63 1.21 10.07 9.16
CA TYR A 63 1.58 9.73 10.53
C TYR A 63 1.39 8.25 10.90
N TYR A 64 0.71 7.46 10.07
CA TYR A 64 0.51 6.04 10.36
C TYR A 64 0.58 5.18 9.10
N ARG A 65 -0.32 5.40 8.12
CA ARG A 65 -0.37 4.58 6.91
C ARG A 65 -0.48 5.42 5.64
N GLY A 66 0.29 5.08 4.62
CA GLY A 66 0.21 5.67 3.29
C GLY A 66 -1.07 5.25 2.55
N ILE A 67 -1.04 4.10 1.89
CA ILE A 67 -2.17 3.52 1.14
C ILE A 67 -2.66 2.25 1.84
N VAL A 68 -3.95 2.18 2.14
CA VAL A 68 -4.57 1.06 2.85
C VAL A 68 -5.75 0.51 2.06
N LEU A 69 -5.75 -0.80 1.81
CA LEU A 69 -6.87 -1.58 1.32
C LEU A 69 -7.34 -2.48 2.45
N SER A 70 -8.56 -2.24 2.95
CA SER A 70 -9.17 -2.99 4.04
C SER A 70 -10.47 -3.63 3.55
N SER A 71 -10.55 -4.96 3.62
CA SER A 71 -11.68 -5.73 3.06
C SER A 71 -12.01 -5.33 1.62
N SER A 72 -10.99 -5.08 0.81
CA SER A 72 -11.09 -4.40 -0.49
C SER A 72 -10.30 -5.15 -1.55
N SER A 73 -11.00 -5.95 -2.36
CA SER A 73 -10.42 -6.88 -3.32
C SER A 73 -10.47 -6.37 -4.77
N ASN A 74 -9.68 -6.97 -5.64
CA ASN A 74 -9.68 -6.68 -7.08
C ASN A 74 -9.29 -5.23 -7.44
N ASN A 75 -8.50 -4.56 -6.62
CA ASN A 75 -8.00 -3.21 -6.87
C ASN A 75 -6.61 -3.23 -7.52
N THR A 76 -6.29 -2.14 -8.21
CA THR A 76 -4.95 -1.87 -8.77
C THR A 76 -4.33 -0.67 -8.07
N VAL A 77 -3.17 -0.86 -7.45
CA VAL A 77 -2.32 0.18 -6.86
C VAL A 77 -1.08 0.32 -7.72
N LEU A 78 -1.02 1.37 -8.53
CA LEU A 78 -0.05 1.52 -9.62
C LEU A 78 0.73 2.82 -9.57
N GLY A 79 2.06 2.77 -9.50
CA GLY A 79 2.90 3.95 -9.72
C GLY A 79 2.72 5.05 -8.67
N ASN A 80 2.32 4.71 -7.45
CA ASN A 80 2.19 5.66 -6.35
C ASN A 80 3.49 5.79 -5.56
N ASN A 81 3.67 6.92 -4.89
CA ASN A 81 4.71 7.12 -3.88
C ASN A 81 4.08 7.11 -2.48
N ALA A 82 4.29 6.06 -1.70
CA ALA A 82 3.86 5.90 -0.32
C ALA A 82 5.09 5.72 0.59
N SER A 83 5.91 6.77 0.62
CA SER A 83 7.21 6.80 1.29
C SER A 83 7.21 7.78 2.44
N TYR A 84 8.10 7.58 3.41
CA TYR A 84 8.23 8.42 4.61
C TYR A 84 6.94 8.44 5.46
N ASP A 85 6.14 7.39 5.41
CA ASP A 85 5.00 7.20 6.30
C ASP A 85 5.46 6.49 7.58
N ASN A 86 4.97 6.93 8.74
CA ASN A 86 5.55 6.54 10.04
C ASN A 86 5.30 5.06 10.43
N VAL A 87 4.57 4.27 9.66
CA VAL A 87 4.46 2.81 9.92
C VAL A 87 4.44 2.01 8.64
N TYR A 88 3.38 2.12 7.83
CA TYR A 88 3.22 1.29 6.64
C TYR A 88 3.08 2.15 5.38
N GLY A 89 3.89 1.88 4.36
CA GLY A 89 3.72 2.52 3.04
C GLY A 89 2.44 2.04 2.35
N ILE A 90 2.39 0.75 1.98
CA ILE A 90 1.21 0.12 1.36
C ILE A 90 0.76 -1.08 2.20
N ASN A 91 -0.50 -1.08 2.66
CA ASN A 91 -1.05 -2.14 3.49
C ASN A 91 -2.34 -2.73 2.90
N LEU A 92 -2.35 -4.05 2.72
CA LEU A 92 -3.51 -4.85 2.35
C LEU A 92 -3.92 -5.69 3.56
N TYR A 93 -5.18 -5.56 3.99
CA TYR A 93 -5.74 -6.21 5.17
C TYR A 93 -7.06 -6.86 4.78
N TYR A 94 -7.16 -8.19 4.86
CA TYR A 94 -8.32 -8.95 4.36
C TYR A 94 -8.70 -8.59 2.91
N SER A 95 -7.70 -8.42 2.05
CA SER A 95 -7.88 -7.80 0.72
C SER A 95 -7.21 -8.64 -0.36
N ASP A 96 -8.02 -9.50 -0.98
CA ASP A 96 -7.54 -10.50 -1.93
C ASP A 96 -7.48 -9.97 -3.37
N ASN A 97 -6.75 -10.66 -4.24
CA ASN A 97 -6.80 -10.44 -5.69
C ASN A 97 -6.43 -9.00 -6.12
N ASN A 98 -5.58 -8.30 -5.39
CA ASN A 98 -5.10 -6.96 -5.75
C ASN A 98 -3.76 -7.02 -6.47
N THR A 99 -3.52 -6.00 -7.32
CA THR A 99 -2.24 -5.80 -7.99
C THR A 99 -1.56 -4.54 -7.45
N VAL A 100 -0.41 -4.72 -6.79
CA VAL A 100 0.47 -3.65 -6.30
C VAL A 100 1.70 -3.60 -7.21
N ARG A 101 1.72 -2.66 -8.15
CA ARG A 101 2.75 -2.59 -9.20
C ARG A 101 3.43 -1.23 -9.33
N GLU A 102 4.75 -1.24 -9.53
CA GLU A 102 5.55 -0.05 -9.84
C GLU A 102 5.43 1.09 -8.82
N ASN A 103 5.09 0.79 -7.56
CA ASN A 103 5.02 1.78 -6.50
C ASN A 103 6.38 1.99 -5.83
N ILE A 104 6.54 3.13 -5.18
CA ILE A 104 7.64 3.42 -4.28
C ILE A 104 7.08 3.40 -2.85
N ALA A 105 7.54 2.45 -2.03
CA ALA A 105 7.17 2.31 -0.62
C ALA A 105 8.43 2.22 0.23
N SER A 106 9.19 3.31 0.28
CA SER A 106 10.53 3.36 0.85
C SER A 106 10.59 4.31 2.06
N TYR A 107 11.59 4.13 2.93
CA TYR A 107 11.81 5.02 4.08
C TYR A 107 10.64 5.11 5.06
N ASN A 108 9.87 4.03 5.22
CA ASN A 108 8.82 3.96 6.24
C ASN A 108 9.38 3.38 7.54
N ASP A 109 8.91 3.87 8.71
CA ASP A 109 9.46 3.47 10.02
C ASP A 109 9.09 2.02 10.42
N TYR A 110 8.36 1.28 9.57
CA TYR A 110 8.11 -0.14 9.82
C TYR A 110 8.13 -1.02 8.56
N HIS A 111 7.07 -1.04 7.75
CA HIS A 111 7.02 -1.89 6.55
C HIS A 111 6.78 -1.08 5.29
N GLY A 112 7.45 -1.47 4.21
CA GLY A 112 7.17 -0.92 2.88
C GLY A 112 5.82 -1.42 2.36
N ILE A 113 5.71 -2.72 2.07
CA ILE A 113 4.49 -3.37 1.58
C ILE A 113 4.11 -4.51 2.54
N PHE A 114 2.90 -4.45 3.10
CA PHE A 114 2.41 -5.44 4.06
C PHE A 114 1.06 -6.03 3.64
N LEU A 115 1.03 -7.35 3.48
CA LEU A 115 -0.17 -8.14 3.23
C LEU A 115 -0.49 -8.99 4.48
N TYR A 116 -1.73 -8.88 4.96
CA TYR A 116 -2.24 -9.61 6.12
C TYR A 116 -3.60 -10.23 5.81
N TYR A 117 -3.71 -11.56 5.90
CA TYR A 117 -4.90 -12.30 5.44
C TYR A 117 -5.36 -11.87 4.05
N SER A 118 -4.44 -11.78 3.10
CA SER A 118 -4.71 -11.18 1.78
C SER A 118 -4.15 -12.09 0.69
N ASP A 119 -4.99 -13.00 0.21
CA ASP A 119 -4.59 -14.08 -0.69
C ASP A 119 -4.59 -13.62 -2.16
N ASP A 120 -3.90 -14.39 -3.01
CA ASP A 120 -3.94 -14.25 -4.47
C ASP A 120 -3.52 -12.84 -4.98
N ASN A 121 -2.61 -12.17 -4.26
CA ASN A 121 -2.14 -10.83 -4.60
C ASN A 121 -0.89 -10.85 -5.50
N ILE A 122 -0.64 -9.75 -6.18
CA ILE A 122 0.56 -9.55 -7.01
C ILE A 122 1.32 -8.31 -6.53
N ALA A 123 2.59 -8.49 -6.15
CA ALA A 123 3.55 -7.41 -5.92
C ALA A 123 4.63 -7.42 -7.01
N LEU A 124 4.55 -6.48 -7.96
CA LEU A 124 5.37 -6.48 -9.17
C LEU A 124 6.13 -5.16 -9.35
N GLY A 125 7.46 -5.20 -9.51
CA GLY A 125 8.21 -4.01 -9.95
C GLY A 125 8.25 -2.85 -8.96
N ASN A 126 7.98 -3.06 -7.68
CA ASN A 126 7.98 -2.00 -6.67
C ASN A 126 9.40 -1.69 -6.18
N ILE A 127 9.61 -0.45 -5.72
CA ILE A 127 10.84 0.03 -5.09
C ILE A 127 10.55 0.17 -3.58
N VAL A 128 11.14 -0.71 -2.78
CA VAL A 128 10.78 -0.93 -1.38
C VAL A 128 12.04 -0.93 -0.52
N ASN A 129 12.70 0.22 -0.43
CA ASN A 129 14.02 0.36 0.16
C ASN A 129 14.01 1.11 1.50
N ASN A 130 14.99 0.82 2.35
CA ASN A 130 15.26 1.58 3.58
C ASN A 130 14.05 1.70 4.53
N ASN A 131 13.20 0.67 4.63
CA ASN A 131 12.18 0.59 5.67
C ASN A 131 12.79 -0.08 6.92
N ASP A 132 12.43 0.40 8.10
CA ASP A 132 13.12 0.05 9.34
C ASP A 132 13.02 -1.45 9.72
N LEU A 133 11.95 -2.16 9.29
CA LEU A 133 11.80 -3.59 9.53
C LEU A 133 11.70 -4.42 8.25
N TYR A 134 10.51 -4.53 7.65
CA TYR A 134 10.30 -5.40 6.48
C TYR A 134 10.15 -4.57 5.21
N GLY A 135 10.82 -4.96 4.13
CA GLY A 135 10.52 -4.43 2.80
C GLY A 135 9.13 -4.89 2.36
N ILE A 136 9.01 -6.16 2.00
CA ILE A 136 7.73 -6.81 1.67
C ILE A 136 7.48 -7.93 2.68
N ILE A 137 6.33 -7.91 3.36
CA ILE A 137 5.93 -8.97 4.29
C ILE A 137 4.55 -9.52 3.97
N LEU A 138 4.47 -10.87 3.95
CA LEU A 138 3.23 -11.63 3.86
C LEU A 138 2.94 -12.31 5.18
N THR A 139 1.75 -12.13 5.74
CA THR A 139 1.31 -12.83 6.95
C THR A 139 -0.06 -13.47 6.71
N TYR A 140 -0.14 -14.80 6.84
CA TYR A 140 -1.35 -15.57 6.51
C TYR A 140 -1.90 -15.21 5.11
N SER A 141 -1.03 -15.06 4.13
CA SER A 141 -1.38 -14.58 2.78
C SER A 141 -0.82 -15.55 1.75
N ASP A 142 -1.69 -16.37 1.21
CA ASP A 142 -1.35 -17.48 0.33
C ASP A 142 -1.35 -17.04 -1.14
N ASN A 143 -0.74 -17.85 -2.00
CA ASN A 143 -0.75 -17.71 -3.46
C ASN A 143 -0.32 -16.32 -3.99
N THR A 144 0.48 -15.58 -3.22
CA THR A 144 0.94 -14.25 -3.62
C THR A 144 2.16 -14.35 -4.54
N SER A 145 2.16 -13.58 -5.63
CA SER A 145 3.29 -13.48 -6.56
C SER A 145 4.10 -12.21 -6.32
N ILE A 146 5.39 -12.36 -5.99
CA ILE A 146 6.34 -11.28 -5.75
C ILE A 146 7.42 -11.33 -6.83
N SER A 147 7.46 -10.37 -7.75
CA SER A 147 8.42 -10.39 -8.87
C SER A 147 8.96 -9.03 -9.27
N GLY A 148 10.24 -8.98 -9.66
CA GLY A 148 10.88 -7.77 -10.19
C GLY A 148 10.97 -6.58 -9.22
N ASN A 149 10.79 -6.78 -7.91
CA ASN A 149 10.85 -5.72 -6.91
C ASN A 149 12.31 -5.41 -6.54
N THR A 150 12.63 -4.13 -6.32
CA THR A 150 13.90 -3.68 -5.74
C THR A 150 13.71 -3.48 -4.24
N VAL A 151 14.31 -4.35 -3.40
CA VAL A 151 14.03 -4.43 -1.95
C VAL A 151 15.33 -4.42 -1.13
N ASN A 152 15.95 -3.25 -1.00
CA ASN A 152 17.28 -3.06 -0.41
C ASN A 152 17.24 -2.32 0.94
N ASN A 153 18.25 -2.55 1.78
CA ASN A 153 18.47 -1.80 3.03
C ASN A 153 17.29 -1.81 4.02
N ASN A 154 16.46 -2.86 3.98
CA ASN A 154 15.49 -3.13 5.04
C ASN A 154 16.13 -4.10 6.03
N HIS A 155 15.68 -4.15 7.30
CA HIS A 155 16.16 -5.18 8.24
C HIS A 155 15.92 -6.59 7.68
N TYR A 156 14.78 -6.78 7.04
CA TYR A 156 14.43 -7.96 6.27
C TYR A 156 13.88 -7.51 4.91
N GLY A 157 14.43 -8.03 3.81
CA GLY A 157 13.98 -7.67 2.46
C GLY A 157 12.56 -8.17 2.17
N ILE A 158 12.42 -9.47 1.93
CA ILE A 158 11.14 -10.15 1.74
C ILE A 158 10.97 -11.17 2.86
N TYR A 159 9.86 -11.12 3.59
CA TYR A 159 9.57 -12.00 4.73
C TYR A 159 8.20 -12.67 4.60
N LEU A 160 8.14 -13.97 4.87
CA LEU A 160 6.95 -14.79 4.72
C LEU A 160 6.61 -15.44 6.07
N LEU A 161 5.42 -15.16 6.59
CA LEU A 161 4.94 -15.67 7.87
C LEU A 161 3.60 -16.39 7.67
N PHE A 162 3.61 -17.71 7.82
CA PHE A 162 2.41 -18.54 7.58
C PHE A 162 1.77 -18.30 6.21
N ALA A 163 2.59 -18.13 5.17
CA ALA A 163 2.15 -17.99 3.78
C ALA A 163 2.43 -19.28 3.00
N MET A 164 1.45 -19.79 2.28
CA MET A 164 1.53 -21.00 1.45
C MET A 164 1.59 -20.63 -0.03
N PHE A 165 2.39 -21.40 -0.77
CA PHE A 165 2.54 -21.30 -2.23
C PHE A 165 2.90 -19.90 -2.80
N PRO A 166 3.79 -19.10 -2.18
CA PRO A 166 4.23 -17.85 -2.79
C PRO A 166 5.11 -18.12 -4.03
N VAL A 167 4.91 -17.33 -5.08
CA VAL A 167 5.78 -17.35 -6.28
C VAL A 167 6.70 -16.15 -6.21
N ILE A 168 8.01 -16.38 -6.01
CA ILE A 168 9.00 -15.30 -5.86
C ILE A 168 10.00 -15.36 -7.01
N VAL A 169 10.05 -14.30 -7.82
CA VAL A 169 11.00 -14.15 -8.94
C VAL A 169 11.85 -12.90 -8.73
N LEU A 170 13.09 -13.10 -8.30
CA LEU A 170 14.06 -12.01 -8.11
C LEU A 170 14.69 -11.63 -9.46
N SER A 171 14.87 -10.33 -9.70
CA SER A 171 15.63 -9.85 -10.85
C SER A 171 17.12 -10.22 -10.69
N SER A 172 17.73 -10.72 -11.75
CA SER A 172 19.19 -10.90 -11.82
C SER A 172 19.85 -9.52 -11.89
N LEU A 173 20.83 -9.29 -11.01
CA LEU A 173 21.72 -8.11 -11.02
C LEU A 173 22.51 -8.01 -12.33
#